data_AF-A0A6G3MES4-F1
#
_entry.id   AF-A0A6G3MES4-F1
#
_cell.length_a   1.000
_cell.length_b   1.000
_cell.length_c   1.000
_cell.angle_alpha   90.00
_cell.angle_beta   90.00
_cell.angle_gamma   90.00
#
_symmetry.space_group_name_H-M   'P 1'
#
loop_
_entity.id
_entity.type
_entity.pdbx_description
1 polymer ?
#
loop_
_entity_poly.entity_id
_entity_poly.type
_entity_poly.pdbx_seq_one_letter_code
_entity_poly.pdbx_strand_id
1 'polypeptide(L)'
;MLETEFNGTLTKHTMMQVWPVRQPRTVAEKLAARCPLLTGQRVLDALFPCAQGGTAAIPGAFGCGKTVISQALSKHSNSDIIVYVGCGERGNEMSEVLRDFPELTIEFNGKTESIMKRTALIANTSNMPVAAREASIYTGITISEYFRDMGYNVSMMADSTSRWAEALREISGRLAEMPADSGYPAYLSARLASFYERAGCVRCIGSPKRNGSITIVGAVSPPGGDF
;
A
#
# COMPACT_ATOMS: atom_id res chain seq x y z
N MET A 1 29.77 -7.02 -4.92
CA MET A 1 29.64 -5.85 -5.80
C MET A 1 29.60 -6.38 -7.21
N LEU A 2 28.56 -6.08 -7.99
CA LEU A 2 28.41 -6.57 -9.37
C LEU A 2 28.88 -5.47 -10.32
N GLU A 3 29.71 -5.79 -11.31
CA GLU A 3 30.16 -4.81 -12.30
C GLU A 3 29.55 -5.15 -13.66
N THR A 4 29.02 -4.15 -14.36
CA THR A 4 28.43 -4.30 -15.69
C THR A 4 29.00 -3.27 -16.64
N GLU A 5 29.36 -3.70 -17.84
CA GLU A 5 29.83 -2.83 -18.91
C GLU A 5 28.70 -2.58 -19.92
N PHE A 6 28.45 -1.30 -20.23
CA PHE A 6 27.50 -0.91 -21.26
C PHE A 6 28.07 0.27 -22.04
N ASN A 7 28.15 0.17 -23.38
CA ASN A 7 28.75 1.18 -24.27
C ASN A 7 30.13 1.68 -23.80
N GLY A 8 31.00 0.77 -23.36
CA GLY A 8 32.36 1.09 -22.89
C GLY A 8 32.43 1.80 -21.53
N THR A 9 31.30 1.93 -20.82
CA THR A 9 31.26 2.49 -19.47
C THR A 9 31.05 1.36 -18.45
N LEU A 10 31.98 1.23 -17.51
CA LEU A 10 31.88 0.29 -16.39
C LEU A 10 31.07 0.93 -15.25
N THR A 11 30.03 0.23 -14.82
CA THR A 11 29.17 0.65 -13.70
C THR A 11 29.19 -0.41 -12.60
N LYS A 12 29.23 0.04 -11.34
CA LYS A 12 29.25 -0.85 -10.16
C LYS A 12 27.90 -0.82 -9.46
N HIS A 13 27.38 -2.00 -9.16
CA HIS A 13 26.09 -2.21 -8.53
C HIS A 13 26.24 -2.87 -7.16
N THR A 14 25.45 -2.38 -6.21
CA THR A 14 25.32 -2.97 -4.87
C THR A 14 23.99 -3.71 -4.76
N MET A 15 23.77 -4.42 -3.64
CA MET A 15 22.47 -5.05 -3.38
C MET A 15 21.37 -4.03 -3.07
N MET A 16 21.74 -2.81 -2.66
CA MET A 16 20.80 -1.70 -2.46
C MET A 16 20.64 -0.93 -3.78
N GLN A 17 19.40 -0.63 -4.12
CA GLN A 17 19.04 0.28 -5.21
C GLN A 17 18.26 1.48 -4.67
N VAL A 18 18.43 2.63 -5.31
CA VAL A 18 17.68 3.85 -5.01
C VAL A 18 16.63 4.03 -6.10
N TRP A 19 15.38 4.27 -5.69
CA TRP A 19 14.26 4.49 -6.63
C TRP A 19 13.41 5.69 -6.19
N PRO A 20 13.03 6.61 -7.10
CA PRO A 20 12.16 7.74 -6.76
C PRO A 20 10.74 7.29 -6.41
N VAL A 21 10.23 7.68 -5.24
CA VAL A 21 8.92 7.21 -4.75
C VAL A 21 7.71 7.71 -5.56
N ARG A 22 7.86 8.85 -6.25
CA ARG A 22 6.82 9.44 -7.10
C ARG A 22 6.81 8.85 -8.52
N GLN A 23 7.82 8.07 -8.89
CA GLN A 23 7.88 7.40 -10.19
C GLN A 23 7.47 5.93 -10.03
N PRO A 24 6.42 5.45 -10.74
CA PRO A 24 6.06 4.05 -10.68
C PRO A 24 7.18 3.18 -11.27
N ARG A 25 7.40 2.00 -10.68
CA ARG A 25 8.38 1.04 -11.20
C ARG A 25 7.93 0.48 -12.56
N THR A 26 8.90 0.34 -13.47
CA THR A 26 8.64 -0.13 -14.84
C THR A 26 8.27 -1.61 -14.87
N VAL A 27 7.31 -1.97 -15.71
CA VAL A 27 6.80 -3.34 -15.88
C VAL A 27 6.79 -3.73 -17.36
N ALA A 28 6.84 -5.03 -17.65
CA ALA A 28 6.86 -5.49 -19.04
C ALA A 28 5.47 -5.46 -19.67
N GLU A 29 4.45 -5.88 -18.93
CA GLU A 29 3.06 -5.95 -19.40
C GLU A 29 2.10 -5.96 -18.20
N LYS A 30 0.96 -5.26 -18.30
CA LYS A 30 -0.15 -5.38 -17.32
C LYS A 30 -1.02 -6.58 -17.71
N LEU A 31 -1.28 -7.46 -16.75
CA LEU A 31 -2.09 -8.67 -16.92
C LEU A 31 -3.46 -8.49 -16.25
N ALA A 32 -4.47 -9.19 -16.76
CA ALA A 32 -5.77 -9.25 -16.09
C ALA A 32 -5.67 -10.07 -14.81
N ALA A 33 -6.23 -9.55 -13.71
CA ALA A 33 -6.31 -10.26 -12.44
C ALA A 33 -7.30 -11.44 -12.55
N ARG A 34 -6.83 -12.66 -12.30
CA ARG A 34 -7.65 -13.89 -12.36
C ARG A 34 -7.73 -14.63 -11.03
N CYS A 35 -6.76 -14.43 -10.15
CA CYS A 35 -6.71 -15.08 -8.85
C CYS A 35 -7.50 -14.26 -7.82
N PRO A 36 -8.42 -14.85 -7.04
CA PRO A 36 -9.09 -14.14 -5.96
C PRO A 36 -8.13 -13.86 -4.79
N LEU A 37 -8.26 -12.70 -4.18
CA LEU A 37 -7.67 -12.38 -2.89
C LEU A 37 -8.59 -12.95 -1.82
N LEU A 38 -8.13 -13.98 -1.12
CA LEU A 38 -8.86 -14.55 0.01
C LEU A 38 -8.61 -13.64 1.21
N THR A 39 -9.66 -13.07 1.78
CA THR A 39 -9.56 -12.22 2.97
C THR A 39 -9.73 -13.02 4.27
N GLY A 40 -10.33 -14.21 4.18
CA GLY A 40 -10.70 -15.05 5.33
C GLY A 40 -12.03 -14.64 5.97
N GLN A 41 -12.67 -13.58 5.48
CA GLN A 41 -13.97 -13.12 5.93
C GLN A 41 -15.04 -13.56 4.94
N ARG A 42 -16.01 -14.37 5.41
CA ARG A 42 -17.09 -14.91 4.57
C ARG A 42 -17.85 -13.83 3.80
N VAL A 43 -18.11 -12.69 4.44
CA VAL A 43 -18.86 -11.59 3.82
C VAL A 43 -18.07 -10.93 2.68
N LEU A 44 -16.76 -10.72 2.86
CA LEU A 44 -15.90 -10.11 1.84
C LEU A 44 -15.64 -11.10 0.70
N ASP A 45 -15.35 -12.36 1.03
CA ASP A 45 -15.01 -13.37 0.03
C ASP A 45 -16.22 -13.82 -0.80
N ALA A 46 -17.45 -13.77 -0.26
CA ALA A 46 -18.67 -14.20 -0.96
C ALA A 46 -19.41 -13.05 -1.66
N LEU A 47 -19.62 -11.90 -1.00
CA LEU A 47 -20.46 -10.83 -1.53
C LEU A 47 -19.66 -9.77 -2.29
N PHE A 48 -18.43 -9.48 -1.85
CA PHE A 48 -17.60 -8.41 -2.40
C PHE A 48 -16.16 -8.89 -2.68
N PRO A 49 -16.00 -9.93 -3.53
CA PRO A 49 -14.69 -10.55 -3.74
C PRO A 49 -13.71 -9.56 -4.37
N CYS A 50 -12.50 -9.51 -3.83
CA CYS A 50 -11.38 -8.78 -4.42
C CYS A 50 -10.46 -9.76 -5.16
N ALA A 51 -9.84 -9.32 -6.25
CA ALA A 51 -8.83 -10.12 -6.96
C ALA A 51 -7.41 -9.72 -6.52
N GLN A 52 -6.46 -10.64 -6.60
CA GLN A 52 -5.04 -10.34 -6.44
C GLN A 52 -4.58 -9.42 -7.57
N GLY A 53 -4.08 -8.23 -7.22
CA GLY A 53 -3.84 -7.16 -8.19
C GLY A 53 -5.00 -6.18 -8.33
N GLY A 54 -6.07 -6.34 -7.56
CA GLY A 54 -7.23 -5.46 -7.56
C GLY A 54 -7.05 -4.22 -6.68
N THR A 55 -8.06 -3.35 -6.72
CA THR A 55 -8.19 -2.20 -5.83
C THR A 55 -9.48 -2.33 -5.05
N ALA A 56 -9.41 -2.07 -3.74
CA ALA A 56 -10.57 -2.07 -2.86
C ALA A 56 -10.52 -0.84 -1.95
N ALA A 57 -11.70 -0.32 -1.64
CA ALA A 57 -11.87 0.74 -0.66
C ALA A 57 -12.78 0.25 0.46
N ILE A 58 -12.39 0.55 1.70
CA ILE A 58 -13.20 0.27 2.90
C ILE A 58 -13.62 1.62 3.48
N PRO A 59 -14.75 2.17 3.02
CA PRO A 59 -15.32 3.37 3.60
C PRO A 59 -15.99 3.03 4.94
N GLY A 60 -15.89 3.95 5.90
CA GLY A 60 -16.63 3.84 7.14
C GLY A 60 -16.26 4.92 8.15
N ALA A 61 -17.15 5.19 9.10
CA ALA A 61 -16.87 6.13 10.17
C ALA A 61 -15.72 5.65 11.09
N PHE A 62 -15.26 6.55 11.96
CA PHE A 62 -14.26 6.21 12.97
C PHE A 62 -14.83 5.16 13.95
N GLY A 63 -14.05 4.12 14.27
CA GLY A 63 -14.48 3.05 15.17
C GLY A 63 -15.33 1.94 14.53
N CYS A 64 -15.64 1.99 13.23
CA CYS A 64 -16.41 0.94 12.55
C CYS A 64 -15.63 -0.36 12.24
N GLY A 65 -14.43 -0.55 12.81
CA GLY A 65 -13.64 -1.77 12.61
C GLY A 65 -12.80 -1.82 11.33
N LYS A 66 -12.49 -0.68 10.70
CA LYS A 66 -11.61 -0.63 9.50
C LYS A 66 -10.24 -1.27 9.77
N THR A 67 -9.60 -0.90 10.87
CA THR A 67 -8.30 -1.45 11.28
C THR A 67 -8.41 -2.94 11.64
N VAL A 68 -9.55 -3.41 12.14
CA VAL A 68 -9.80 -4.83 12.41
C VAL A 68 -9.87 -5.63 11.10
N ILE A 69 -10.56 -5.12 10.08
CA ILE A 69 -10.57 -5.74 8.74
C ILE A 69 -9.16 -5.75 8.16
N SER A 70 -8.42 -4.66 8.33
CA SER A 70 -7.02 -4.59 7.94
C SER A 70 -6.19 -5.68 8.63
N GLN A 71 -6.22 -5.78 9.96
CA GLN A 71 -5.51 -6.82 10.70
C GLN A 71 -5.92 -8.25 10.28
N ALA A 72 -7.21 -8.47 10.03
CA ALA A 72 -7.69 -9.75 9.53
C ALA A 72 -7.11 -10.08 8.16
N LEU A 73 -7.04 -9.10 7.25
CA LEU A 73 -6.44 -9.25 5.93
C LEU A 73 -4.94 -9.54 6.03
N SER A 74 -4.18 -8.85 6.88
CA SER A 74 -2.75 -9.10 7.03
C SER A 74 -2.44 -10.49 7.57
N LYS A 75 -3.35 -11.05 8.38
CA LYS A 75 -3.23 -12.39 8.96
C LYS A 75 -3.66 -13.50 7.98
N HIS A 76 -4.87 -13.38 7.44
CA HIS A 76 -5.54 -14.48 6.73
C HIS A 76 -5.39 -14.40 5.21
N SER A 77 -4.82 -13.32 4.67
CA SER A 77 -4.69 -13.21 3.22
C SER A 77 -3.72 -14.21 2.62
N ASN A 78 -4.06 -14.65 1.41
CA ASN A 78 -3.21 -15.45 0.53
C ASN A 78 -2.13 -14.62 -0.18
N SER A 79 -1.71 -13.49 0.41
CA SER A 79 -0.62 -12.65 -0.09
C SER A 79 0.71 -13.07 0.55
N ASP A 80 1.78 -12.99 -0.24
CA ASP A 80 3.12 -13.38 0.21
C ASP A 80 3.70 -12.32 1.15
N ILE A 81 3.46 -11.04 0.83
CA ILE A 81 4.02 -9.89 1.56
C ILE A 81 2.90 -8.88 1.83
N ILE A 82 2.92 -8.32 3.04
CA ILE A 82 2.00 -7.28 3.45
C ILE A 82 2.75 -5.97 3.62
N VAL A 83 2.21 -4.87 3.09
CA VAL A 83 2.74 -3.53 3.32
C VAL A 83 1.64 -2.70 3.96
N TYR A 84 1.83 -2.31 5.20
CA TYR A 84 0.86 -1.51 5.93
C TYR A 84 1.39 -0.09 6.11
N VAL A 85 0.63 0.89 5.61
CA VAL A 85 0.93 2.31 5.71
C VAL A 85 -0.09 2.96 6.63
N GLY A 86 0.37 3.34 7.82
CA GLY A 86 -0.33 4.23 8.73
C GLY A 86 -0.12 5.68 8.30
N CYS A 87 -1.13 6.33 7.76
CA CYS A 87 -1.11 7.73 7.33
C CYS A 87 -2.05 8.57 8.19
N GLY A 88 -1.48 9.30 9.14
CA GLY A 88 -2.25 10.23 9.98
C GLY A 88 -3.10 9.54 11.05
N GLU A 89 -2.80 8.29 11.36
CA GLU A 89 -3.47 7.50 12.40
C GLU A 89 -3.05 7.97 13.80
N ARG A 90 -3.88 7.65 14.80
CA ARG A 90 -3.56 8.04 16.18
C ARG A 90 -2.36 7.24 16.68
N GLY A 91 -1.53 7.87 17.52
CA GLY A 91 -0.36 7.21 18.09
C GLY A 91 -0.69 5.92 18.85
N ASN A 92 -1.85 5.88 19.51
CA ASN A 92 -2.31 4.69 20.23
C ASN A 92 -2.67 3.53 19.29
N GLU A 93 -3.35 3.80 18.17
CA GLU A 93 -3.71 2.81 17.15
C GLU A 93 -2.45 2.23 16.50
N MET A 94 -1.46 3.09 16.20
CA MET A 94 -0.16 2.62 15.69
C MET A 94 0.64 1.82 16.71
N SER A 95 0.59 2.18 17.99
CA SER A 95 1.25 1.43 19.06
C SER A 95 0.63 0.04 19.25
N GLU A 96 -0.70 -0.05 19.18
CA GLU A 96 -1.44 -1.32 19.22
C GLU A 96 -1.04 -2.22 18.04
N VAL A 97 -1.01 -1.68 16.82
CA VAL A 97 -0.51 -2.40 15.63
C VAL A 97 0.92 -2.91 15.83
N LEU A 98 1.82 -2.08 16.38
CA LEU A 98 3.22 -2.46 16.60
C LEU A 98 3.40 -3.52 17.69
N ARG A 99 2.52 -3.56 18.69
CA ARG A 99 2.54 -4.57 19.76
C ARG A 99 1.91 -5.88 19.30
N ASP A 100 0.77 -5.80 18.63
CA ASP A 100 -0.04 -6.96 18.31
C ASP A 100 0.52 -7.72 17.09
N PHE A 101 1.10 -7.04 16.09
CA PHE A 101 1.63 -7.70 14.89
C PHE A 101 2.76 -8.72 15.20
N PRO A 102 3.74 -8.44 16.07
CA PRO A 102 4.74 -9.43 16.46
C PRO A 102 4.14 -10.70 17.10
N GLU A 103 3.07 -10.55 17.88
CA GLU A 103 2.38 -11.65 18.59
C GLU A 103 1.54 -12.52 17.65
N LEU A 104 1.11 -11.96 16.51
CA LEU A 104 0.38 -12.71 15.49
C LEU A 104 1.31 -13.69 14.77
N THR A 105 0.91 -14.96 14.77
CA THR A 105 1.59 -16.04 14.06
C THR A 105 0.75 -16.61 12.94
N ILE A 106 1.43 -17.14 11.92
CA ILE A 106 0.85 -17.89 10.80
C ILE A 106 1.56 -19.23 10.69
N GLU A 107 0.83 -20.26 10.26
CA GLU A 107 1.43 -21.52 9.83
C GLU A 107 1.69 -21.44 8.33
N PHE A 108 2.97 -21.46 7.96
CA PHE A 108 3.39 -21.50 6.57
C PHE A 108 4.38 -22.64 6.37
N ASN A 109 4.08 -23.55 5.45
CA ASN A 109 4.89 -24.75 5.18
C ASN A 109 5.24 -25.58 6.43
N GLY A 110 4.27 -25.72 7.35
CA GLY A 110 4.44 -26.50 8.59
C GLY A 110 5.31 -25.83 9.66
N LYS A 111 5.67 -24.55 9.49
CA LYS A 111 6.35 -23.75 10.52
C LYS A 111 5.47 -22.59 10.96
N THR A 112 5.41 -22.38 12.26
CA THR A 112 4.77 -21.21 12.87
C THR A 112 5.75 -20.04 12.83
N GLU A 113 5.47 -19.02 12.02
CA GLU A 113 6.27 -17.79 11.96
C GLU A 113 5.42 -16.57 12.29
N SER A 114 6.06 -15.53 12.85
CA SER A 114 5.40 -14.24 13.12
C SER A 114 5.11 -13.51 11.81
N ILE A 115 3.95 -12.83 11.72
CA ILE A 115 3.58 -12.06 10.52
C ILE A 115 4.55 -10.93 10.23
N MET A 116 5.27 -10.45 11.24
CA MET A 116 6.25 -9.37 11.11
C MET A 116 7.39 -9.72 10.14
N LYS A 117 7.71 -11.01 9.95
CA LYS A 117 8.75 -11.41 8.99
C LYS A 117 8.36 -11.14 7.53
N ARG A 118 7.06 -11.08 7.23
CA ARG A 118 6.52 -10.83 5.88
C ARG A 118 5.82 -9.47 5.75
N THR A 119 5.87 -8.63 6.78
CA THR A 119 5.13 -7.38 6.84
C THR A 119 6.07 -6.19 6.96
N ALA A 120 5.92 -5.20 6.09
CA ALA A 120 6.59 -3.91 6.21
C ALA A 120 5.60 -2.85 6.74
N LEU A 121 5.97 -2.18 7.83
CA LEU A 121 5.16 -1.14 8.47
C LEU A 121 5.75 0.24 8.19
N ILE A 122 4.95 1.12 7.61
CA ILE A 122 5.26 2.54 7.43
C ILE A 122 4.38 3.31 8.41
N ALA A 123 4.96 3.75 9.52
CA ALA A 123 4.25 4.44 10.59
C ALA A 123 4.38 5.96 10.43
N ASN A 124 3.28 6.64 10.12
CA ASN A 124 3.20 8.09 10.15
C ASN A 124 1.99 8.54 10.97
N THR A 125 2.25 9.02 12.19
CA THR A 125 1.19 9.39 13.13
C THR A 125 0.61 10.77 12.81
N SER A 126 -0.56 11.08 13.37
CA SER A 126 -1.21 12.39 13.22
C SER A 126 -0.36 13.58 13.71
N ASN A 127 0.59 13.36 14.62
CA ASN A 127 1.49 14.42 15.10
C ASN A 127 2.70 14.67 14.18
N MET A 128 2.93 13.81 13.19
CA MET A 128 4.04 13.98 12.24
C MET A 128 3.70 15.01 11.14
N PRO A 129 4.72 15.60 10.49
CA PRO A 129 4.52 16.62 9.46
C PRO A 129 3.58 16.20 8.34
N VAL A 130 2.79 17.15 7.86
CA VAL A 130 1.78 16.93 6.80
C VAL A 130 2.42 16.44 5.51
N ALA A 131 3.59 16.95 5.15
CA ALA A 131 4.34 16.47 3.99
C ALA A 131 4.78 14.99 4.13
N ALA A 132 5.04 14.52 5.35
CA ALA A 132 5.38 13.12 5.61
C ALA A 132 4.17 12.19 5.40
N ARG A 133 2.93 12.68 5.59
CA ARG A 133 1.69 11.94 5.26
C ARG A 133 1.58 11.67 3.77
N GLU A 134 1.91 12.66 2.93
CA GLU A 134 1.94 12.47 1.48
C GLU A 134 3.05 11.49 1.09
N ALA A 135 4.25 11.65 1.67
CA ALA A 135 5.39 10.82 1.36
C ALA A 135 5.24 9.36 1.82
N SER A 136 4.53 9.09 2.92
CA SER A 136 4.37 7.73 3.46
C SER A 136 3.60 6.81 2.51
N ILE A 137 2.52 7.33 1.89
CA ILE A 137 1.73 6.61 0.89
C ILE A 137 2.60 6.24 -0.31
N TYR A 138 3.35 7.20 -0.88
CA TYR A 138 4.25 6.95 -2.01
C TYR A 138 5.39 5.99 -1.67
N THR A 139 5.91 6.06 -0.44
CA THR A 139 6.95 5.14 0.04
C THR A 139 6.40 3.71 0.13
N GLY A 140 5.23 3.53 0.73
CA GLY A 140 4.60 2.22 0.88
C GLY A 140 4.27 1.56 -0.46
N ILE A 141 3.73 2.30 -1.42
CA ILE A 141 3.47 1.73 -2.76
C ILE A 141 4.77 1.39 -3.49
N THR A 142 5.83 2.18 -3.32
CA THR A 142 7.13 1.90 -3.96
C THR A 142 7.78 0.65 -3.37
N ILE A 143 7.67 0.44 -2.06
CA ILE A 143 8.08 -0.81 -1.40
C ILE A 143 7.23 -1.98 -1.92
N SER A 144 5.93 -1.79 -2.08
CA SER A 144 5.02 -2.81 -2.62
C SER A 144 5.39 -3.19 -4.07
N GLU A 145 5.72 -2.21 -4.91
CA GLU A 145 6.22 -2.43 -6.27
C GLU A 145 7.56 -3.13 -6.30
N TYR A 146 8.45 -2.83 -5.36
CA TYR A 146 9.73 -3.52 -5.26
C TYR A 146 9.56 -5.01 -5.00
N PHE A 147 8.68 -5.39 -4.06
CA PHE A 147 8.39 -6.78 -3.77
C PHE A 147 7.59 -7.47 -4.89
N ARG A 148 6.67 -6.75 -5.54
CA ARG A 148 5.99 -7.23 -6.74
C ARG A 148 6.99 -7.59 -7.85
N ASP A 149 8.02 -6.76 -8.06
CA ASP A 149 9.04 -6.99 -9.10
C ASP A 149 9.92 -8.23 -8.83
N MET A 150 9.91 -8.74 -7.60
CA MET A 150 10.52 -10.04 -7.27
C MET A 150 9.66 -11.24 -7.68
N GLY A 151 8.40 -11.02 -8.05
CA GLY A 151 7.42 -12.05 -8.38
C GLY A 151 6.48 -12.44 -7.23
N TYR A 152 6.41 -11.63 -6.17
CA TYR A 152 5.51 -11.86 -5.04
C TYR A 152 4.13 -11.22 -5.26
N ASN A 153 3.12 -11.78 -4.61
CA ASN A 153 1.81 -11.18 -4.45
C ASN A 153 1.78 -10.31 -3.19
N VAL A 154 1.68 -9.01 -3.38
CA VAL A 154 1.78 -8.02 -2.31
C VAL A 154 0.40 -7.43 -2.04
N SER A 155 0.00 -7.35 -0.77
CA SER A 155 -1.17 -6.60 -0.35
C SER A 155 -0.73 -5.34 0.39
N MET A 156 -1.05 -4.18 -0.19
CA MET A 156 -0.82 -2.87 0.40
C MET A 156 -2.08 -2.37 1.08
N MET A 157 -1.93 -1.91 2.32
CA MET A 157 -3.03 -1.40 3.13
C MET A 157 -2.72 0.05 3.48
N ALA A 158 -3.59 0.97 3.07
CA ALA A 158 -3.43 2.40 3.28
C ALA A 158 -4.47 2.88 4.28
N ASP A 159 -4.08 3.00 5.55
CA ASP A 159 -4.92 3.46 6.64
C ASP A 159 -4.39 4.80 7.18
N SER A 160 -4.93 5.97 6.85
CA SER A 160 -6.12 6.20 6.03
C SER A 160 -5.85 7.15 4.85
N THR A 161 -6.49 6.84 3.72
CA THR A 161 -6.41 7.65 2.49
C THR A 161 -7.14 9.00 2.63
N SER A 162 -8.12 9.09 3.53
CA SER A 162 -8.77 10.37 3.87
C SER A 162 -7.84 11.35 4.56
N ARG A 163 -6.99 10.89 5.48
CA ARG A 163 -5.98 11.75 6.13
C ARG A 163 -4.90 12.20 5.16
N TRP A 164 -4.61 11.40 4.14
CA TRP A 164 -3.78 11.83 3.01
C TRP A 164 -4.46 12.93 2.18
N ALA A 165 -5.76 12.80 1.87
CA ALA A 165 -6.51 13.85 1.17
C ALA A 165 -6.57 15.17 1.97
N GLU A 166 -6.77 15.09 3.29
CA GLU A 166 -6.71 16.26 4.18
C GLU A 166 -5.32 16.90 4.20
N ALA A 167 -4.26 16.09 4.15
CA ALA A 167 -2.89 16.58 4.06
C ALA A 167 -2.66 17.36 2.75
N LEU A 168 -3.18 16.85 1.62
CA LEU A 168 -3.13 17.57 0.35
C LEU A 168 -3.92 18.89 0.40
N ARG A 169 -5.08 18.90 1.05
CA ARG A 169 -5.86 20.12 1.31
C ARG A 169 -5.07 21.15 2.11
N GLU A 170 -4.41 20.74 3.19
CA GLU A 170 -3.64 21.68 4.01
C GLU A 170 -2.42 22.25 3.26
N ILE A 171 -1.72 21.41 2.47
CA ILE A 171 -0.60 21.86 1.64
C ILE A 171 -1.07 22.86 0.58
N SER A 172 -2.16 22.53 -0.11
CA SER A 172 -2.80 23.40 -1.11
C SER A 172 -3.22 24.75 -0.52
N GLY A 173 -3.84 24.75 0.65
CA GLY A 173 -4.23 25.97 1.36
C GLY A 173 -3.04 26.85 1.75
N ARG A 174 -1.91 26.25 2.17
CA ARG A 174 -0.67 26.99 2.47
C ARG A 174 -0.03 27.60 1.21
N LEU A 175 -0.23 26.98 0.05
CA LEU A 175 0.22 27.49 -1.24
C LEU A 175 -0.75 28.52 -1.85
N ALA A 176 -1.85 28.84 -1.16
CA ALA A 176 -2.91 29.72 -1.64
C ALA A 176 -3.47 29.31 -3.02
N GLU A 177 -3.49 28.00 -3.29
CA GLU A 177 -4.14 27.46 -4.48
C GLU A 177 -5.66 27.62 -4.33
N MET A 178 -6.37 27.81 -5.45
CA MET A 178 -7.82 27.88 -5.43
C MET A 178 -8.41 26.50 -5.04
N PRO A 179 -9.20 26.41 -3.97
CA PRO A 179 -9.85 25.16 -3.61
C PRO A 179 -10.95 24.82 -4.61
N ALA A 180 -11.17 23.53 -4.80
CA ALA A 180 -12.37 22.98 -5.41
C ALA A 180 -13.41 22.67 -4.31
N ASP A 181 -14.17 21.58 -4.46
CA ASP A 181 -15.22 21.19 -3.52
C ASP A 181 -14.67 20.88 -2.11
N SER A 182 -15.41 21.31 -1.09
CA SER A 182 -15.12 21.05 0.34
C SER A 182 -13.70 21.43 0.79
N GLY A 183 -13.08 22.36 0.06
CA GLY A 183 -11.73 22.86 0.33
C GLY A 183 -10.59 22.00 -0.25
N TYR A 184 -10.87 20.91 -0.96
CA TYR A 184 -9.82 20.06 -1.53
C TYR A 184 -9.21 20.66 -2.80
N PRO A 185 -7.94 20.34 -3.13
CA PRO A 185 -7.34 20.81 -4.38
C PRO A 185 -7.98 20.14 -5.59
N ALA A 186 -8.01 20.85 -6.72
CA ALA A 186 -8.56 20.33 -7.99
C ALA A 186 -7.86 19.05 -8.48
N TYR A 187 -6.59 18.83 -8.10
CA TYR A 187 -5.81 17.64 -8.48
C TYR A 187 -6.01 16.42 -7.56
N LEU A 188 -6.91 16.47 -6.56
CA LEU A 188 -7.11 15.35 -5.64
C LEU A 188 -7.48 14.06 -6.39
N SER A 189 -8.42 14.14 -7.34
CA SER A 189 -8.85 12.99 -8.16
C SER A 189 -7.69 12.39 -8.97
N ALA A 190 -6.86 13.25 -9.59
CA ALA A 190 -5.68 12.82 -10.33
C ALA A 190 -4.63 12.13 -9.44
N ARG A 191 -4.46 12.61 -8.19
CA ARG A 191 -3.56 11.98 -7.21
C ARG A 191 -4.07 10.62 -6.75
N LEU A 192 -5.35 10.51 -6.46
CA LEU A 192 -5.96 9.24 -6.08
C LEU A 192 -5.91 8.23 -7.23
N ALA A 193 -6.28 8.64 -8.44
CA ALA A 193 -6.22 7.79 -9.63
C ALA A 193 -4.79 7.29 -9.90
N SER A 194 -3.81 8.19 -9.89
CA SER A 194 -2.40 7.80 -10.12
C SER A 194 -1.83 6.90 -9.03
N PHE A 195 -2.36 6.96 -7.80
CA PHE A 195 -2.01 6.03 -6.73
C PHE A 195 -2.66 4.66 -6.94
N TYR A 196 -3.98 4.60 -7.12
CA TYR A 196 -4.70 3.32 -7.25
C TYR A 196 -4.33 2.56 -8.53
N GLU A 197 -4.01 3.26 -9.63
CA GLU A 197 -3.58 2.64 -10.91
C GLU A 197 -2.20 1.98 -10.88
N ARG A 198 -1.44 2.16 -9.79
CA ARG A 198 -0.18 1.43 -9.53
C ARG A 198 -0.42 0.00 -9.07
N ALA A 199 -1.63 -0.30 -8.58
CA ALA A 199 -2.08 -1.66 -8.35
C ALA A 199 -2.23 -2.42 -9.68
N GLY A 200 -2.17 -3.74 -9.60
CA GLY A 200 -2.33 -4.59 -10.79
C GLY A 200 -1.53 -5.87 -10.71
N CYS A 201 -1.99 -6.86 -11.48
CA CYS A 201 -1.17 -8.01 -11.85
C CYS A 201 -0.29 -7.61 -13.04
N VAL A 202 1.01 -7.90 -12.98
CA VAL A 202 1.96 -7.51 -14.04
C VAL A 202 2.96 -8.62 -14.29
N ARG A 203 3.48 -8.65 -15.52
CA ARG A 203 4.70 -9.37 -15.84
C ARG A 203 5.91 -8.47 -15.53
N CYS A 204 6.78 -8.94 -14.65
CA CYS A 204 7.96 -8.21 -14.21
C CYS A 204 9.00 -8.12 -15.33
N ILE A 205 9.81 -7.05 -15.30
CA ILE A 205 10.95 -6.91 -16.20
C ILE A 205 12.13 -7.79 -15.76
N GLY A 206 13.02 -8.08 -16.71
CA GLY A 206 14.26 -8.82 -16.49
C GLY A 206 14.08 -10.34 -16.53
N SER A 207 15.21 -11.03 -16.37
CA SER A 207 15.30 -12.49 -16.26
C SER A 207 15.52 -12.86 -14.79
N PRO A 208 14.85 -13.91 -14.25
CA PRO A 208 13.89 -14.81 -14.89
C PRO A 208 12.50 -14.18 -15.10
N LYS A 209 11.69 -14.80 -15.98
CA LYS A 209 10.29 -14.42 -16.22
C LYS A 209 9.49 -14.66 -14.95
N ARG A 210 8.97 -13.58 -14.37
CA ARG A 210 8.21 -13.58 -13.12
C ARG A 210 6.93 -12.76 -13.29
N ASN A 211 5.90 -13.17 -12.59
CA ASN A 211 4.64 -12.42 -12.48
C ASN A 211 4.46 -12.03 -11.02
N GLY A 212 4.03 -10.80 -10.78
CA GLY A 212 3.72 -10.31 -9.45
C GLY A 212 2.41 -9.55 -9.45
N SER A 213 1.84 -9.34 -8.27
CA SER A 213 0.63 -8.53 -8.11
C SER A 213 0.74 -7.57 -6.95
N ILE A 214 0.08 -6.43 -7.06
CA ILE A 214 -0.16 -5.52 -5.93
C ILE A 214 -1.66 -5.32 -5.80
N THR A 215 -2.20 -5.75 -4.68
CA THR A 215 -3.56 -5.41 -4.28
C THR A 215 -3.50 -4.19 -3.37
N ILE A 216 -4.28 -3.14 -3.65
CA ILE A 216 -4.38 -1.97 -2.77
C ILE A 216 -5.73 -2.01 -2.04
N VAL A 217 -5.68 -1.91 -0.72
CA VAL A 217 -6.85 -1.75 0.15
C VAL A 217 -6.75 -0.42 0.87
N GLY A 218 -7.57 0.55 0.47
CA GLY A 218 -7.59 1.89 1.05
C GLY A 218 -8.71 2.05 2.08
N ALA A 219 -8.38 2.45 3.31
CA ALA A 219 -9.37 2.86 4.28
C ALA A 219 -9.79 4.32 4.01
N VAL A 220 -11.10 4.55 3.90
CA VAL A 220 -11.69 5.88 3.69
C VAL A 220 -12.55 6.20 4.91
N SER A 221 -12.30 7.36 5.51
CA SER A 221 -13.04 7.89 6.65
C SER A 221 -13.78 9.16 6.23
N PRO A 222 -14.99 9.04 5.66
CA PRO A 222 -15.79 10.21 5.32
C PRO A 222 -16.22 10.97 6.59
N PRO A 223 -16.32 12.31 6.54
CA PRO A 223 -16.84 13.10 7.65
C PRO A 223 -18.32 12.72 7.89
N GLY A 224 -18.64 12.26 9.10
CA GLY A 224 -20.01 11.90 9.47
C GLY A 224 -20.54 10.58 8.90
N GLY A 225 -19.75 9.84 8.12
CA GLY A 225 -20.19 8.58 7.51
C GLY A 225 -21.02 8.74 6.24
N ASP A 226 -21.09 9.96 5.68
CA ASP A 226 -21.83 10.27 4.46
C ASP A 226 -20.98 10.00 3.20
N PHE A 227 -21.61 9.59 2.10
CA PHE A 227 -20.94 9.13 0.87
C PHE A 227 -20.82 10.23 -0.20
#